data_AF-A0A354F3Q4-F1
#
_entry.id   AF-A0A354F3Q4-F1
#
_cell.length_a   1.000
_cell.length_b   1.000
_cell.length_c   1.000
_cell.angle_alpha   90.00
_cell.angle_beta   90.00
_cell.angle_gamma   90.00
#
_symmetry.space_group_name_H-M   'P 1'
#
loop_
_entity.id
_entity.type
_entity.pdbx_description
1 polymer ?
#
loop_
_entity_poly.entity_id
_entity_poly.type
_entity_poly.pdbx_seq_one_letter_code
_entity_poly.pdbx_strand_id
1 'polypeptide(L)'
;MESITHGLGRMYELTKLTFDVLKRLFSLKLSIETLGGPIMIAKLTGEAAQSGISDLIAFMAFMSLQLGILNLLPMPVLDGGWIVFLIIEKIKGSPLNKKTMEVAQTVGFALLITLIIIVSYNDILRVFR
;
A
#
# COMPACT_ATOMS: atom_id res chain seq x y z
N MET A 1 -28.07 2.01 11.71
CA MET A 1 -26.77 1.89 12.42
C MET A 1 -26.12 0.52 12.21
N GLU A 2 -26.90 -0.56 12.07
CA GLU A 2 -26.38 -1.92 11.80
C GLU A 2 -25.48 -2.02 10.55
N SER A 3 -25.81 -1.31 9.47
CA SER A 3 -24.97 -1.29 8.26
C SER A 3 -23.59 -0.66 8.49
N ILE A 4 -23.49 0.32 9.40
CA ILE A 4 -22.21 0.95 9.76
C ILE A 4 -21.38 -0.02 10.60
N THR A 5 -21.99 -0.70 11.58
CA THR A 5 -21.28 -1.68 12.41
C THR A 5 -20.81 -2.89 11.61
N HIS A 6 -21.62 -3.39 10.67
CA HIS A 6 -21.19 -4.45 9.74
C HIS A 6 -20.06 -3.98 8.81
N GLY A 7 -20.14 -2.75 8.29
CA GLY A 7 -19.08 -2.15 7.49
C GLY A 7 -17.75 -2.06 8.25
N LEU A 8 -17.77 -1.59 9.50
CA LEU A 8 -16.58 -1.53 10.36
C LEU A 8 -15.99 -2.90 10.65
N GLY A 9 -16.85 -3.89 10.95
CA GLY A 9 -16.42 -5.28 11.15
C GLY A 9 -15.71 -5.82 9.90
N ARG A 10 -16.27 -5.56 8.71
CA ARG A 10 -15.67 -5.98 7.44
C ARG A 10 -14.34 -5.30 7.16
N MET A 11 -14.23 -3.99 7.43
CA MET A 11 -12.97 -3.26 7.28
C MET A 11 -11.88 -3.83 8.19
N TYR A 12 -12.24 -4.19 9.43
CA TYR A 12 -11.30 -4.80 10.37
C TYR A 12 -10.80 -6.18 9.90
N GLU A 13 -11.69 -7.02 9.38
CA GLU A 13 -11.31 -8.30 8.77
C GLU A 13 -10.35 -8.13 7.59
N LEU A 14 -10.69 -7.24 6.65
CA LEU A 14 -9.85 -6.93 5.49
C LEU A 14 -8.48 -6.40 5.92
N THR A 15 -8.46 -5.54 6.93
CA THR A 15 -7.22 -5.00 7.50
C THR A 15 -6.34 -6.13 8.04
N LYS A 16 -6.88 -7.06 8.84
CA LYS A 16 -6.13 -8.21 9.36
C LYS A 16 -5.54 -9.07 8.24
N LEU A 17 -6.34 -9.39 7.22
CA LEU A 17 -5.89 -10.17 6.07
C LEU A 17 -4.75 -9.45 5.34
N THR A 18 -4.87 -8.15 5.11
CA THR A 18 -3.81 -7.34 4.48
C THR A 18 -2.52 -7.37 5.32
N PHE A 19 -2.60 -7.25 6.64
CA PHE A 19 -1.41 -7.37 7.51
C PHE A 19 -0.73 -8.75 7.41
N ASP A 20 -1.50 -9.83 7.30
CA ASP A 20 -0.92 -11.17 7.13
C ASP A 20 -0.27 -11.35 5.76
N VAL A 21 -0.84 -10.77 4.70
CA VAL A 21 -0.20 -10.71 3.37
C VAL A 21 1.09 -9.90 3.42
N LEU A 22 1.10 -8.75 4.10
CA LEU A 22 2.29 -7.93 4.26
C LEU A 22 3.41 -8.68 5.00
N LYS A 23 3.09 -9.40 6.09
CA LYS A 23 4.08 -10.26 6.78
C LYS A 23 4.68 -11.30 5.84
N ARG A 24 3.86 -11.93 4.98
CA ARG A 24 4.33 -12.90 3.99
C ARG A 24 5.21 -12.26 2.91
N LEU A 25 4.88 -11.04 2.49
CA LEU A 25 5.69 -10.24 1.57
C LEU A 25 7.09 -9.98 2.16
N PHE A 26 7.18 -9.52 3.42
CA PHE A 26 8.45 -9.31 4.11
C PHE A 26 9.25 -10.61 4.30
N SER A 27 8.58 -11.76 4.39
CA SER A 27 9.25 -13.07 4.43
C SER A 27 9.78 -13.56 3.08
N LEU A 28 9.65 -12.78 1.99
CA LEU A 28 10.02 -13.12 0.60
C LEU A 28 9.35 -14.39 0.05
N LYS A 29 8.27 -14.85 0.69
CA LYS A 29 7.51 -16.05 0.28
C LYS A 29 6.43 -15.75 -0.75
N LEU A 30 6.29 -14.48 -1.14
CA LEU A 30 5.28 -14.01 -2.09
C LEU A 30 5.98 -13.60 -3.39
N SER A 31 5.56 -14.17 -4.53
CA SER A 31 6.09 -13.78 -5.83
C SER A 31 5.65 -12.35 -6.17
N ILE A 32 6.56 -11.55 -6.72
CA ILE A 32 6.28 -10.19 -7.22
C ILE A 32 5.19 -10.23 -8.29
N GLU A 33 5.03 -11.35 -8.98
CA GLU A 33 3.94 -11.57 -9.95
C GLU A 33 2.55 -11.50 -9.29
N THR A 34 2.43 -11.83 -8.01
CA THR A 34 1.12 -11.78 -7.32
C THR A 34 0.72 -10.36 -6.91
N LEU A 35 1.62 -9.38 -7.03
CA LEU A 35 1.32 -7.97 -6.82
C LEU A 35 0.63 -7.44 -8.09
N GLY A 36 -0.59 -6.92 -7.95
CA GLY A 36 -1.29 -6.26 -9.05
C GLY A 36 -0.67 -4.88 -9.31
N GLY A 37 -0.33 -4.59 -10.56
CA GLY A 37 0.16 -3.27 -10.97
C GLY A 37 -0.94 -2.31 -11.44
N PRO A 38 -0.54 -1.16 -12.02
CA PRO A 38 -1.47 -0.12 -12.45
C PRO A 38 -2.46 -0.57 -13.52
N ILE A 39 -2.05 -1.49 -14.41
CA ILE A 39 -2.90 -1.97 -15.50
C ILE A 39 -3.98 -2.89 -14.94
N MET A 40 -3.60 -3.78 -14.01
CA MET A 40 -4.58 -4.64 -13.32
C MET A 40 -5.59 -3.80 -12.52
N ILE A 41 -5.14 -2.75 -11.84
CA ILE A 41 -6.03 -1.83 -11.11
C ILE A 41 -7.00 -1.14 -12.08
N ALA A 42 -6.52 -0.65 -13.24
CA ALA A 42 -7.37 -0.02 -14.24
C ALA A 42 -8.43 -1.00 -14.80
N LYS A 43 -8.03 -2.26 -15.06
CA LYS A 43 -8.94 -3.31 -15.50
C LYS A 43 -10.04 -3.60 -14.46
N LEU A 44 -9.64 -3.84 -13.21
CA LEU A 44 -10.59 -4.11 -12.11
C LEU A 44 -11.52 -2.92 -11.85
N THR A 45 -11.03 -1.70 -12.02
CA THR A 45 -11.86 -0.49 -11.92
C THR A 45 -12.90 -0.47 -13.03
N GLY A 46 -12.51 -0.80 -14.26
CA GLY A 46 -13.43 -0.89 -15.40
C GLY A 46 -14.49 -1.98 -15.22
N GLU A 47 -14.11 -3.14 -14.70
CA GLU A 47 -15.04 -4.23 -14.35
C GLU A 47 -16.03 -3.77 -13.27
N ALA A 48 -15.54 -3.16 -12.18
CA ALA A 48 -16.41 -2.64 -11.11
C ALA A 48 -17.37 -1.55 -11.62
N ALA A 49 -16.91 -0.68 -12.52
CA ALA A 49 -17.75 0.36 -13.13
C ALA A 49 -18.85 -0.23 -14.02
N GLN A 50 -18.59 -1.33 -14.73
CA GLN A 50 -19.58 -2.03 -15.54
C GLN A 50 -20.62 -2.77 -14.69
N SER A 51 -20.23 -3.30 -13.54
CA SER A 51 -21.15 -3.97 -12.60
C SER A 51 -22.10 -3.01 -11.89
N GLY A 52 -21.75 -1.73 -11.81
CA GLY A 52 -22.63 -0.65 -11.36
C GLY A 52 -22.02 0.23 -10.26
N ILE A 53 -22.74 1.29 -9.88
CA ILE A 53 -22.24 2.31 -8.94
C ILE A 53 -21.92 1.73 -7.55
N SER A 54 -22.71 0.74 -7.09
CA SER A 54 -22.50 0.10 -5.80
C SER A 54 -21.16 -0.63 -5.73
N ASP A 55 -20.83 -1.40 -6.78
CA ASP A 55 -19.59 -2.16 -6.84
C ASP A 55 -18.39 -1.26 -7.05
N LEU A 56 -18.55 -0.18 -7.82
CA LEU A 56 -17.51 0.85 -7.95
C LEU A 56 -17.18 1.50 -6.60
N ILE A 57 -18.19 1.87 -5.80
CA ILE A 57 -17.97 2.43 -4.46
C ILE A 57 -17.30 1.39 -3.54
N ALA A 58 -17.72 0.14 -3.59
CA ALA A 58 -17.11 -0.93 -2.81
C ALA A 58 -15.63 -1.15 -3.18
N PHE A 59 -15.31 -1.14 -4.49
CA PHE A 59 -13.95 -1.23 -4.99
C PHE A 59 -13.11 -0.02 -4.56
N MET A 60 -13.65 1.20 -4.67
CA MET A 60 -12.98 2.41 -4.19
C MET A 60 -12.69 2.35 -2.68
N ALA A 61 -13.64 1.88 -1.87
CA ALA A 61 -13.46 1.70 -0.43
C ALA A 61 -12.36 0.67 -0.13
N PHE A 62 -12.35 -0.45 -0.86
CA PHE A 62 -11.29 -1.45 -0.76
C PHE A 62 -9.92 -0.86 -1.13
N MET A 63 -9.79 -0.18 -2.27
CA MET A 63 -8.54 0.45 -2.69
C MET A 63 -8.06 1.51 -1.69
N SER A 64 -8.98 2.32 -1.15
CA SER A 64 -8.66 3.33 -0.13
C SER A 64 -8.10 2.70 1.15
N LEU A 65 -8.67 1.57 1.58
CA LEU A 65 -8.15 0.81 2.72
C LEU A 65 -6.73 0.30 2.45
N GLN A 66 -6.47 -0.26 1.27
CA GLN A 66 -5.15 -0.76 0.90
C GLN A 66 -4.11 0.36 0.84
N LEU A 67 -4.43 1.50 0.24
CA LEU A 67 -3.56 2.69 0.21
C LEU A 67 -3.27 3.20 1.63
N GLY A 68 -4.30 3.27 2.49
CA GLY A 68 -4.13 3.67 3.88
C GLY A 68 -3.19 2.73 4.65
N ILE A 69 -3.35 1.42 4.49
CA ILE A 69 -2.46 0.44 5.15
C ILE A 69 -1.03 0.53 4.60
N LEU A 70 -0.86 0.65 3.28
CA LEU A 70 0.46 0.79 2.66
C LEU A 70 1.17 2.07 3.13
N ASN A 71 0.45 3.20 3.22
CA ASN A 71 1.04 4.45 3.69
C ASN A 71 1.50 4.40 5.15
N LEU A 72 0.94 3.52 5.98
CA LEU A 72 1.38 3.33 7.37
C LEU A 72 2.63 2.45 7.50
N LEU A 73 3.16 1.88 6.41
CA LEU A 73 4.40 1.12 6.45
C LEU A 73 5.60 2.01 6.86
N PRO A 74 6.58 1.46 7.59
CA PRO A 74 7.76 2.20 8.07
C PRO A 74 8.78 2.43 6.93
N MET A 75 8.34 3.04 5.84
CA MET A 75 9.13 3.38 4.66
C MET A 75 9.28 4.90 4.60
N PRO A 76 10.52 5.47 4.51
CA PRO A 76 10.75 6.92 4.56
C PRO A 76 9.85 7.76 3.65
N VAL A 77 9.56 7.26 2.45
CA VAL A 77 8.73 7.95 1.45
C VAL A 77 7.23 7.95 1.72
N LEU A 78 6.78 7.16 2.68
CA LEU A 78 5.38 7.03 3.07
C LEU A 78 5.12 7.75 4.39
N ASP A 79 3.85 8.02 4.69
CA ASP A 79 3.43 8.69 5.93
C ASP A 79 3.93 7.95 7.19
N GLY A 80 3.98 6.63 7.14
CA GLY A 80 4.52 5.76 8.20
C GLY A 80 6.01 5.95 8.43
N GLY A 81 6.78 6.34 7.42
CA GLY A 81 8.19 6.73 7.57
C GLY A 81 8.35 7.97 8.45
N TRP A 82 7.49 8.98 8.23
CA TRP A 82 7.45 10.18 9.07
C TRP A 82 7.04 9.86 10.50
N ILE A 83 6.04 8.99 10.68
CA ILE A 83 5.64 8.52 12.01
C ILE A 83 6.84 7.87 12.72
N VAL A 84 7.61 7.03 12.03
CA VAL A 84 8.82 6.42 12.59
C VAL A 84 9.86 7.47 12.96
N PHE A 85 10.13 8.45 12.10
CA PHE A 85 11.06 9.54 12.41
C PHE A 85 10.64 10.31 13.66
N LEU A 86 9.36 10.68 13.78
CA LEU A 86 8.82 11.39 14.94
C LEU A 86 8.91 10.55 16.23
N ILE A 87 8.63 9.23 16.14
CA ILE A 87 8.80 8.32 17.27
C ILE A 87 10.26 8.27 17.72
N ILE A 88 11.20 8.17 16.77
CA ILE A 88 12.63 8.15 17.08
C ILE A 88 13.07 9.48 17.71
N GLU A 89 12.64 10.63 17.18
CA GLU A 89 12.94 11.94 17.76
C GLU A 89 12.40 12.07 19.19
N LYS A 90 11.17 11.59 19.43
CA LYS A 90 10.56 11.60 20.76
C LYS A 90 11.35 10.74 21.76
N ILE A 91 11.82 9.56 21.35
CA ILE A 91 12.63 8.68 22.20
C ILE A 91 14.04 9.27 22.42
N LYS A 92 14.64 9.84 21.36
CA LYS A 92 15.98 10.44 21.41
C LYS A 92 16.01 11.79 22.14
N GLY A 93 14.86 12.45 22.30
CA GLY A 93 14.74 13.77 22.93
C GLY A 93 15.39 14.91 22.14
N SER A 94 15.82 14.66 20.91
CA SER A 94 16.49 15.63 20.04
C SER A 94 16.13 15.39 18.57
N PRO A 95 16.14 16.44 17.72
CA PRO A 95 15.79 16.30 16.32
C PRO A 95 16.76 15.36 15.59
N LEU A 96 16.24 14.60 14.62
CA LEU A 96 17.05 13.77 13.74
C LEU A 96 17.93 14.64 12.84
N ASN A 97 19.11 14.13 12.50
CA ASN A 97 20.01 14.85 11.61
C ASN A 97 19.35 14.95 10.23
N LYS A 98 19.20 16.19 9.72
CA LYS A 98 18.58 16.46 8.41
C LYS A 98 19.20 15.64 7.29
N LYS A 99 20.54 15.50 7.30
CA LYS A 99 21.28 14.72 6.30
C LYS A 99 20.90 13.23 6.34
N THR A 100 20.65 12.67 7.52
CA THR A 100 20.22 11.27 7.66
C THR A 100 18.80 11.08 7.13
N MET A 101 17.90 12.03 7.41
CA MET A 101 16.53 12.00 6.91
C MET A 101 16.48 12.14 5.38
N GLU A 102 17.26 13.07 4.81
CA GLU A 102 17.39 13.25 3.36
C GLU A 102 17.91 12.00 2.65
N VAL A 103 18.94 11.35 3.21
CA VAL A 103 19.47 10.10 2.66
C VAL A 103 18.43 8.98 2.74
N ALA A 104 17.77 8.80 3.89
CA ALA A 104 16.73 7.80 4.04
C ALA A 104 15.57 8.02 3.05
N GLN A 105 15.16 9.28 2.86
CA GLN A 105 14.13 9.67 1.90
C GLN A 105 14.54 9.35 0.47
N THR A 106 15.76 9.72 0.09
CA THR A 106 16.28 9.51 -1.27
C THR A 106 16.38 8.02 -1.60
N VAL A 107 16.91 7.23 -0.66
CA VAL A 107 17.00 5.77 -0.81
C VAL A 107 15.60 5.16 -0.89
N GLY A 108 14.69 5.54 0.00
CA GLY A 108 13.30 5.08 -0.02
C GLY A 108 12.60 5.41 -1.34
N PHE A 109 12.86 6.59 -1.91
CA PHE A 109 12.28 7.04 -3.17
C PHE A 109 12.83 6.24 -4.35
N ALA A 110 14.14 6.05 -4.41
CA ALA A 110 14.76 5.22 -5.43
C ALA A 110 14.23 3.78 -5.41
N LEU A 111 14.07 3.19 -4.22
CA LEU A 111 13.49 1.85 -4.05
C LEU A 111 12.03 1.80 -4.51
N LEU A 112 11.22 2.79 -4.14
CA LEU A 112 9.81 2.87 -4.54
C LEU A 112 9.67 2.98 -6.06
N ILE A 113 10.43 3.87 -6.71
CA ILE A 113 10.41 4.02 -8.16
C ILE A 113 10.85 2.73 -8.85
N THR A 114 11.90 2.07 -8.34
CA THR A 114 12.36 0.78 -8.86
C THR A 114 11.25 -0.27 -8.77
N LEU A 115 10.55 -0.35 -7.65
CA LEU A 115 9.43 -1.27 -7.46
C LEU A 115 8.28 -0.96 -8.44
N ILE A 116 7.91 0.32 -8.60
CA ILE A 116 6.86 0.74 -9.54
C ILE A 116 7.21 0.32 -10.96
N ILE A 117 8.46 0.50 -11.39
CA ILE A 117 8.93 0.08 -12.71
C ILE A 117 8.83 -1.44 -12.86
N ILE A 118 9.32 -2.22 -11.89
CA ILE A 118 9.27 -3.69 -11.94
C ILE A 118 7.83 -4.20 -12.02
N VAL A 119 6.95 -3.69 -11.14
CA VAL A 119 5.54 -4.10 -11.10
C VAL A 119 4.84 -3.71 -12.39
N SER A 120 5.04 -2.49 -12.89
CA SER A 120 4.44 -2.04 -14.15
C SER A 120 4.94 -2.85 -15.35
N TYR A 121 6.23 -3.17 -15.40
CA TYR A 121 6.81 -4.02 -16.43
C TYR A 121 6.20 -5.43 -16.43
N ASN A 122 6.06 -6.04 -15.24
CA ASN A 122 5.41 -7.34 -15.10
C ASN A 122 3.92 -7.29 -15.50
N ASP A 123 3.22 -6.21 -15.16
CA ASP A 123 1.82 -5.99 -15.56
C ASP A 123 1.69 -5.92 -17.09
N ILE A 124 2.59 -5.19 -17.76
CA ILE A 124 2.63 -5.10 -19.23
C ILE A 124 2.87 -6.48 -19.83
N LEU A 125 3.89 -7.21 -19.37
CA LEU A 125 4.20 -8.54 -19.88
C LEU A 125 3.02 -9.52 -19.72
N ARG A 126 2.29 -9.43 -18.61
CA ARG A 126 1.10 -10.26 -18.36
C ARG A 126 -0.01 -10.02 -19.37
N VAL A 127 -0.16 -8.79 -19.88
CA VAL A 127 -1.19 -8.48 -20.88
C VAL A 127 -0.83 -9.04 -22.27
N PHE A 128 0.47 -9.12 -22.59
CA PHE A 128 0.95 -9.61 -23.88
C PHE A 128 1.20 -11.14 -23.92
N ARG A 129 1.06 -11.84 -22.79
CA ARG A 129 1.21 -13.29 -22.69
C ARG A 129 -0.14 -13.99 -22.79
#